data_AF-A0A9X3H3V2-F1
#
_entry.id   AF-A0A9X3H3V2-F1
#
_cell.length_a   1.000
_cell.length_b   1.000
_cell.length_c   1.000
_cell.angle_alpha   90.00
_cell.angle_beta   90.00
_cell.angle_gamma   90.00
#
_symmetry.space_group_name_H-M   'P 1'
#
loop_
_entity.id
_entity.type
_entity.pdbx_description
1 polymer ?
#
loop_
_entity_poly.entity_id
_entity_poly.type
_entity_poly.pdbx_seq_one_letter_code
_entity_poly.pdbx_strand_id
1 'polypeptide(L)'
;MKSVLLALLFISSLAVGQNAAIPFELERFKEYPMIDKEVSDNLEDMTAGELLLVFHAEYKRIRAKKPSHYFPELSDLQKEIKDLIESKYPDHEANALVQFLESGCIKENLQNLISHPAEIKVLLPYQFMAAFALEETKMEKTYIDAMLREGMFSDVLKTWGELAVKSSDGLESIMTNGMQDLLAVRYAQQIKNISPDMMVANKFVQKCGLSEEASAFGRLWFAPTLEKNVISPFSARLKVVGIGFAFESPAGSNLMKQTAIRILQGSVSQTPADQGLVSSYGYLQKALAEAGIITEAEQLKKYIDKEGM
;
A
#
# COMPACT_ATOMS: atom_id res chain seq x y z
N MET A 1 32.63 -19.79 -23.39
CA MET A 1 31.25 -19.82 -22.86
C MET A 1 31.23 -19.80 -21.32
N LYS A 2 31.82 -18.78 -20.68
CA LYS A 2 31.73 -18.58 -19.21
C LYS A 2 31.20 -17.19 -18.83
N SER A 3 31.20 -16.23 -19.77
CA SER A 3 30.75 -14.86 -19.53
C SER A 3 29.24 -14.63 -19.70
N VAL A 4 28.51 -15.61 -20.24
CA VAL A 4 27.04 -15.50 -20.45
C VAL A 4 26.26 -15.89 -19.20
N LEU A 5 26.82 -16.73 -18.31
CA LEU A 5 26.15 -17.12 -17.06
C LEU A 5 26.14 -15.99 -16.01
N LEU A 6 27.19 -15.17 -15.94
CA LEU A 6 27.23 -14.04 -14.99
C LEU A 6 26.21 -12.96 -15.33
N ALA A 7 25.97 -12.69 -16.61
CA ALA A 7 24.98 -11.71 -17.05
C ALA A 7 23.54 -12.14 -16.72
N LEU A 8 23.25 -13.45 -16.72
CA LEU A 8 21.94 -13.99 -16.36
C LEU A 8 21.67 -13.91 -14.84
N LEU A 9 22.68 -14.08 -13.99
CA LEU A 9 22.57 -13.89 -12.53
C LEU A 9 22.29 -12.43 -12.13
N PHE A 10 22.84 -11.46 -12.87
CA PHE A 10 22.55 -10.03 -12.65
C PHE A 10 21.16 -9.59 -13.14
N ILE A 11 20.61 -10.25 -14.16
CA ILE A 11 19.24 -9.95 -14.61
C ILE A 11 18.20 -10.50 -13.61
N SER A 12 18.48 -11.62 -12.93
CA SER A 12 17.62 -12.11 -11.85
C SER A 12 17.66 -11.21 -10.60
N SER A 13 18.82 -10.65 -10.22
CA SER A 13 18.90 -9.73 -9.07
C SER A 13 18.21 -8.39 -9.32
N LEU A 14 18.24 -7.87 -10.56
CA LEU A 14 17.50 -6.66 -10.95
C LEU A 14 15.97 -6.87 -10.97
N ALA A 15 15.49 -8.05 -11.38
CA ALA A 15 14.07 -8.40 -11.32
C ALA A 15 13.58 -8.62 -9.88
N VAL A 16 14.45 -9.12 -8.99
CA VAL A 16 14.20 -9.16 -7.54
C VAL A 16 14.19 -7.76 -6.94
N GLY A 17 15.06 -6.84 -7.40
CA GLY A 17 15.11 -5.45 -6.93
C GLY A 17 13.85 -4.63 -7.25
N GLN A 18 13.27 -4.77 -8.45
CA GLN A 18 11.98 -4.14 -8.79
C GLN A 18 10.84 -4.68 -7.94
N ASN A 19 10.78 -6.01 -7.75
CA ASN A 19 9.78 -6.65 -6.91
C ASN A 19 9.98 -6.33 -5.43
N ALA A 20 11.21 -6.20 -4.95
CA ALA A 20 11.52 -5.88 -3.56
C ALA A 20 11.19 -4.42 -3.23
N ALA A 21 11.28 -3.49 -4.19
CA ALA A 21 11.03 -2.06 -3.94
C ALA A 21 9.56 -1.69 -3.72
N ILE A 22 8.63 -2.56 -4.10
CA ILE A 22 7.20 -2.35 -3.91
C ILE A 22 6.82 -2.76 -2.47
N PRO A 23 6.19 -1.89 -1.66
CA PRO A 23 5.74 -2.22 -0.31
C PRO A 23 4.80 -3.41 -0.29
N PHE A 24 4.79 -4.16 0.82
CA PHE A 24 3.88 -5.29 1.00
C PHE A 24 2.42 -4.93 0.75
N GLU A 25 2.00 -3.72 1.11
CA GLU A 25 0.64 -3.23 0.90
C GLU A 25 0.24 -3.22 -0.56
N LEU A 26 1.20 -3.03 -1.46
CA LEU A 26 1.06 -3.10 -2.90
C LEU A 26 1.32 -4.52 -3.43
N GLU A 27 1.45 -5.58 -2.62
CA GLU A 27 1.72 -6.95 -3.12
C GLU A 27 1.12 -8.03 -2.20
N ARG A 28 0.00 -7.75 -1.53
CA ARG A 28 -0.53 -8.53 -0.38
C ARG A 28 -0.82 -10.02 -0.63
N PHE A 29 -0.89 -10.44 -1.90
CA PHE A 29 -1.26 -11.81 -2.30
C PHE A 29 -0.12 -12.55 -3.02
N LYS A 30 1.07 -11.94 -3.07
CA LYS A 30 2.27 -12.62 -3.57
C LYS A 30 2.78 -13.60 -2.51
N GLU A 31 3.10 -14.82 -2.92
CA GLU A 31 3.91 -15.70 -2.09
C GLU A 31 5.34 -15.14 -2.03
N TYR A 32 5.84 -14.91 -0.82
CA TYR A 32 7.21 -14.47 -0.59
C TYR A 32 8.06 -15.68 -0.21
N PRO A 33 8.94 -16.17 -1.10
CA PRO A 33 9.83 -17.27 -0.78
C PRO A 33 10.78 -16.87 0.36
N MET A 34 11.36 -17.87 1.02
CA MET A 34 12.47 -17.64 1.94
C MET A 34 13.60 -16.96 1.17
N ILE A 35 14.29 -16.01 1.81
CA ILE A 35 15.51 -15.45 1.26
C ILE A 35 16.50 -16.60 1.07
N ASP A 36 17.08 -16.66 -0.13
CA ASP A 36 18.00 -17.73 -0.51
C ASP A 36 19.19 -17.76 0.46
N LYS A 37 19.63 -18.97 0.80
CA LYS A 37 20.79 -19.17 1.64
C LYS A 37 22.03 -18.54 1.00
N GLU A 38 22.16 -18.57 -0.32
CA GLU A 38 23.27 -17.89 -1.03
C GLU A 38 23.24 -16.36 -0.88
N VAL A 39 22.04 -15.76 -0.74
CA VAL A 39 21.89 -14.31 -0.47
C VAL A 39 22.27 -14.01 0.98
N SER A 40 21.87 -14.88 1.91
CA SER A 40 22.23 -14.76 3.34
C SER A 40 23.73 -14.97 3.59
N ASP A 41 24.38 -15.85 2.83
CA ASP A 41 25.79 -16.19 3.02
C ASP A 41 26.73 -15.09 2.45
N ASN A 42 26.22 -14.12 1.68
CA ASN A 42 27.00 -13.08 1.00
C ASN A 42 26.62 -11.64 1.40
N LEU A 43 25.93 -11.43 2.53
CA LEU A 43 25.49 -10.10 2.96
C LEU A 43 26.64 -9.10 3.11
N GLU A 44 27.79 -9.57 3.58
CA GLU A 44 28.97 -8.74 3.84
C GLU A 44 29.49 -7.99 2.60
N ASP A 45 29.30 -8.54 1.40
CA ASP A 45 29.80 -7.95 0.14
C ASP A 45 28.80 -7.00 -0.53
N MET A 46 27.60 -6.83 0.06
CA MET A 46 26.52 -6.04 -0.51
C MET A 46 26.67 -4.54 -0.24
N THR A 47 26.18 -3.75 -1.19
CA THR A 47 25.98 -2.30 -1.03
C THR A 47 24.84 -2.01 -0.05
N ALA A 48 24.78 -0.79 0.48
CA ALA A 48 23.68 -0.36 1.36
C ALA A 48 22.30 -0.52 0.71
N GLY A 49 22.18 -0.27 -0.59
CA GLY A 49 20.95 -0.45 -1.35
C GLY A 49 20.54 -1.91 -1.49
N GLU A 50 21.50 -2.81 -1.73
CA GLU A 50 21.24 -4.26 -1.80
C GLU A 50 20.83 -4.81 -0.43
N LEU A 51 21.56 -4.45 0.62
CA LEU A 51 21.22 -4.80 2.01
C LEU A 51 19.79 -4.33 2.36
N LEU A 52 19.45 -3.10 2.00
CA LEU A 52 18.11 -2.55 2.22
C LEU A 52 17.02 -3.33 1.48
N LEU A 53 17.28 -3.77 0.24
CA LEU A 53 16.32 -4.57 -0.51
C LEU A 53 16.11 -5.95 0.13
N VAL A 54 17.17 -6.58 0.65
CA VAL A 54 17.08 -7.85 1.38
C VAL A 54 16.33 -7.65 2.71
N PHE A 55 16.66 -6.59 3.46
CA PHE A 55 15.94 -6.23 4.69
C PHE A 55 14.45 -6.07 4.45
N HIS A 56 14.09 -5.32 3.40
CA HIS A 56 12.70 -5.07 3.05
C HIS A 56 11.99 -6.33 2.55
N ALA A 57 12.65 -7.18 1.76
CA ALA A 57 12.09 -8.46 1.33
C ALA A 57 11.73 -9.36 2.53
N GLU A 58 12.60 -9.43 3.54
CA GLU A 58 12.34 -10.17 4.78
C GLU A 58 11.17 -9.57 5.56
N TYR A 59 11.12 -8.23 5.67
CA TYR A 59 9.99 -7.52 6.26
C TYR A 59 8.67 -7.89 5.58
N LYS A 60 8.62 -7.89 4.24
CA LYS A 60 7.42 -8.27 3.47
C LYS A 60 7.01 -9.71 3.76
N ARG A 61 7.96 -10.64 3.83
CA ARG A 61 7.70 -12.05 4.14
C ARG A 61 7.10 -12.24 5.53
N ILE A 62 7.64 -11.55 6.54
CA ILE A 62 7.11 -11.59 7.91
C ILE A 62 5.69 -11.03 7.93
N ARG A 63 5.46 -9.91 7.25
CA ARG A 63 4.15 -9.27 7.16
C ARG A 63 3.12 -10.07 6.38
N ALA A 64 3.52 -10.84 5.38
CA ALA A 64 2.61 -11.76 4.69
C ALA A 64 1.96 -12.75 5.67
N LYS A 65 2.66 -13.16 6.73
CA LYS A 65 2.11 -14.04 7.78
C LYS A 65 1.17 -13.32 8.74
N LYS A 66 1.40 -12.02 8.99
CA LYS A 66 0.59 -11.18 9.90
C LYS A 66 0.33 -9.79 9.28
N PRO A 67 -0.56 -9.69 8.27
CA PRO A 67 -0.73 -8.45 7.49
C PRO A 67 -1.17 -7.23 8.31
N SER A 68 -1.84 -7.46 9.45
CA SER A 68 -2.30 -6.41 10.37
C SER A 68 -1.18 -5.78 11.22
N HIS A 69 -0.01 -6.41 11.31
CA HIS A 69 1.13 -5.96 12.08
C HIS A 69 2.12 -5.22 11.17
N TYR A 70 2.06 -3.89 11.17
CA TYR A 70 2.89 -3.05 10.31
C TYR A 70 4.33 -2.88 10.81
N PHE A 71 4.54 -3.02 12.12
CA PHE A 71 5.85 -2.96 12.79
C PHE A 71 6.09 -4.27 13.54
N PRO A 72 6.36 -5.38 12.83
CA PRO A 72 6.73 -6.62 13.49
C PRO A 72 8.12 -6.50 14.14
N GLU A 73 8.38 -7.32 15.15
CA GLU A 73 9.75 -7.49 15.67
C GLU A 73 10.68 -7.95 14.54
N LEU A 74 11.90 -7.42 14.53
CA LEU A 74 12.91 -7.79 13.54
C LEU A 74 13.30 -9.27 13.69
N SER A 75 13.38 -9.98 12.56
CA SER A 75 13.99 -11.31 12.54
C SER A 75 15.51 -11.24 12.75
N ASP A 76 16.14 -12.38 13.05
CA ASP A 76 17.59 -12.42 13.27
C ASP A 76 18.37 -12.00 12.00
N LEU A 77 17.87 -12.36 10.82
CA LEU A 77 18.40 -11.88 9.54
C LEU A 77 18.29 -10.35 9.40
N GLN A 78 17.16 -9.77 9.80
CA GLN A 78 16.99 -8.31 9.75
C GLN A 78 17.90 -7.58 10.73
N LYS A 79 18.16 -8.16 11.91
CA LYS A 79 19.12 -7.61 12.88
C LYS A 79 20.53 -7.63 12.32
N GLU A 80 20.95 -8.75 11.73
CA GLU A 80 22.25 -8.87 11.07
C GLU A 80 22.42 -7.83 9.94
N ILE A 81 21.42 -7.69 9.07
CA ILE A 81 21.44 -6.69 7.99
C ILE A 81 21.47 -5.26 8.54
N LYS A 82 20.70 -4.98 9.59
CA LYS A 82 20.72 -3.68 10.27
C LYS A 82 22.14 -3.36 10.78
N ASP A 83 22.76 -4.28 11.50
CA ASP A 83 24.11 -4.10 12.06
C ASP A 83 25.14 -3.85 10.93
N LEU A 84 24.99 -4.51 9.77
CA LEU A 84 25.82 -4.27 8.59
C LEU A 84 25.62 -2.88 7.98
N ILE A 85 24.37 -2.43 7.83
CA ILE A 85 24.07 -1.10 7.30
C ILE A 85 24.61 -0.02 8.24
N GLU A 86 24.36 -0.13 9.54
CA GLU A 86 24.77 0.85 10.54
C GLU A 86 26.31 0.93 10.66
N SER A 87 27.01 -0.21 10.54
CA SER A 87 28.47 -0.25 10.67
C SER A 87 29.22 0.18 9.39
N LYS A 88 28.76 -0.24 8.20
CA LYS A 88 29.45 0.05 6.93
C LYS A 88 29.00 1.34 6.28
N TYR A 89 27.75 1.75 6.51
CA TYR A 89 27.09 2.84 5.81
C TYR A 89 26.30 3.76 6.77
N PRO A 90 26.95 4.34 7.80
CA PRO A 90 26.26 5.06 8.88
C PRO A 90 25.45 6.28 8.40
N ASP A 91 25.91 6.97 7.35
CA ASP A 91 25.25 8.17 6.82
C ASP A 91 24.28 7.86 5.66
N HIS A 92 24.04 6.59 5.34
CA HIS A 92 23.20 6.20 4.22
C HIS A 92 21.71 6.24 4.59
N GLU A 93 20.87 6.70 3.67
CA GLU A 93 19.41 6.85 3.87
C GLU A 93 18.66 5.53 4.12
N ALA A 94 19.32 4.39 3.88
CA ALA A 94 18.82 3.08 4.28
C ALA A 94 18.52 2.99 5.78
N ASN A 95 19.32 3.68 6.62
CA ASN A 95 19.11 3.72 8.06
C ASN A 95 17.75 4.33 8.43
N ALA A 96 17.26 5.31 7.66
CA ALA A 96 15.97 5.93 7.93
C ALA A 96 14.80 4.93 7.78
N LEU A 97 14.84 4.07 6.76
CA LEU A 97 13.81 3.03 6.59
C LEU A 97 13.94 1.93 7.65
N VAL A 98 15.16 1.51 7.96
CA VAL A 98 15.41 0.49 9.01
C VAL A 98 14.86 0.97 10.36
N GLN A 99 15.22 2.19 10.79
CA GLN A 99 14.74 2.79 12.03
C GLN A 99 13.21 2.92 12.05
N PHE A 100 12.63 3.38 10.95
CA PHE A 100 11.17 3.51 10.83
C PHE A 100 10.46 2.16 10.95
N LEU A 101 10.96 1.11 10.31
CA LEU A 101 10.34 -0.22 10.35
C LEU A 101 10.56 -0.94 11.69
N GLU A 102 11.65 -0.65 12.40
CA GLU A 102 11.95 -1.22 13.72
C GLU A 102 11.17 -0.54 14.84
N SER A 103 11.24 0.79 14.92
CA SER A 103 10.75 1.56 16.07
C SER A 103 9.43 2.29 15.81
N GLY A 104 8.90 2.15 14.59
CA GLY A 104 7.58 2.62 14.23
C GLY A 104 7.53 4.08 13.82
N CYS A 105 6.31 4.61 13.74
CA CYS A 105 6.05 5.96 13.28
C CYS A 105 6.04 7.00 14.41
N ILE A 106 7.18 7.19 15.06
CA ILE A 106 7.44 8.36 15.90
C ILE A 106 7.87 9.57 15.05
N LYS A 107 7.65 10.78 15.57
CA LYS A 107 7.87 12.02 14.81
C LYS A 107 9.28 12.12 14.24
N GLU A 108 10.29 11.73 15.03
CA GLU A 108 11.70 11.74 14.65
C GLU A 108 11.96 10.85 13.43
N ASN A 109 11.42 9.62 13.42
CA ASN A 109 11.57 8.69 12.29
C ASN A 109 10.87 9.21 11.03
N LEU A 110 9.68 9.82 11.19
CA LEU A 110 8.96 10.40 10.07
C LEU A 110 9.73 11.58 9.45
N GLN A 111 10.29 12.45 10.29
CA GLN A 111 11.14 13.55 9.85
C GLN A 111 12.42 13.05 9.18
N ASN A 112 13.03 12.00 9.73
CA ASN A 112 14.23 11.40 9.15
C ASN A 112 13.96 10.88 7.73
N LEU A 113 12.87 10.13 7.53
CA LEU A 113 12.46 9.61 6.22
C LEU A 113 12.34 10.71 5.15
N ILE A 114 11.68 11.83 5.47
CA ILE A 114 11.46 12.92 4.49
C ILE A 114 12.65 13.87 4.34
N SER A 115 13.67 13.75 5.20
CA SER A 115 14.89 14.56 5.10
C SER A 115 15.82 14.10 3.98
N HIS A 116 15.65 12.85 3.53
CA HIS A 116 16.42 12.24 2.46
C HIS A 116 15.80 12.49 1.08
N PRO A 117 16.62 12.54 0.01
CA PRO A 117 16.12 12.71 -1.34
C PRO A 117 15.21 11.53 -1.76
N ALA A 118 14.36 11.78 -2.75
CA ALA A 118 13.44 10.79 -3.33
C ALA A 118 14.16 9.89 -4.35
N GLU A 119 15.31 9.31 -3.98
CA GLU A 119 16.20 8.57 -4.88
C GLU A 119 16.07 7.05 -4.73
N ILE A 120 16.01 6.55 -3.50
CA ILE A 120 15.78 5.11 -3.30
C ILE A 120 14.30 4.76 -3.44
N LYS A 121 14.01 3.99 -4.48
CA LYS A 121 12.68 3.53 -4.86
C LYS A 121 11.89 2.92 -3.68
N VAL A 122 12.52 2.04 -2.90
CA VAL A 122 11.85 1.35 -1.79
C VAL A 122 11.44 2.31 -0.66
N LEU A 123 12.08 3.48 -0.55
CA LEU A 123 11.72 4.50 0.44
C LEU A 123 10.48 5.30 0.04
N LEU A 124 10.22 5.49 -1.27
CA LEU A 124 9.21 6.44 -1.76
C LEU A 124 7.83 6.30 -1.08
N PRO A 125 7.28 5.09 -0.88
CA PRO A 125 5.95 4.95 -0.26
C PRO A 125 5.95 5.28 1.24
N TYR A 126 7.06 5.02 1.92
CA TYR A 126 7.25 5.35 3.33
C TYR A 126 7.51 6.85 3.52
N GLN A 127 8.27 7.46 2.61
CA GLN A 127 8.47 8.92 2.54
C GLN A 127 7.16 9.65 2.25
N PHE A 128 6.35 9.15 1.31
CA PHE A 128 5.00 9.65 1.07
C PHE A 128 4.14 9.59 2.33
N MET A 129 4.12 8.44 3.00
CA MET A 129 3.33 8.27 4.20
C MET A 129 3.83 9.18 5.34
N ALA A 130 5.14 9.38 5.47
CA ALA A 130 5.71 10.30 6.45
C ALA A 130 5.37 11.75 6.14
N ALA A 131 5.41 12.16 4.87
CA ALA A 131 4.95 13.48 4.45
C ALA A 131 3.45 13.67 4.74
N PHE A 132 2.62 12.69 4.43
CA PHE A 132 1.19 12.74 4.76
C PHE A 132 0.93 12.83 6.27
N ALA A 133 1.67 12.06 7.06
CA ALA A 133 1.58 12.08 8.51
C ALA A 133 1.97 13.43 9.11
N LEU A 134 2.99 14.07 8.54
CA LEU A 134 3.49 15.39 8.95
C LEU A 134 2.75 16.55 8.26
N GLU A 135 1.69 16.27 7.49
CA GLU A 135 0.89 17.26 6.75
C GLU A 135 1.71 18.07 5.70
N GLU A 136 2.83 17.52 5.23
CA GLU A 136 3.73 18.11 4.24
C GLU A 136 3.21 17.90 2.81
N THR A 137 2.09 18.55 2.46
CA THR A 137 1.35 18.31 1.20
C THR A 137 2.20 18.49 -0.07
N LYS A 138 3.18 19.40 -0.07
CA LYS A 138 4.09 19.58 -1.22
C LYS A 138 5.01 18.37 -1.41
N MET A 139 5.48 17.78 -0.32
CA MET A 139 6.31 16.58 -0.35
C MET A 139 5.47 15.36 -0.74
N GLU A 140 4.24 15.23 -0.23
CA GLU A 140 3.32 14.16 -0.65
C GLU A 140 3.20 14.09 -2.18
N LYS A 141 2.92 15.23 -2.83
CA LYS A 141 2.82 15.30 -4.29
C LYS A 141 4.12 14.93 -4.98
N THR A 142 5.25 15.40 -4.45
CA THR A 142 6.59 15.11 -4.98
C THR A 142 6.87 13.60 -4.97
N TYR A 143 6.51 12.91 -3.90
CA TYR A 143 6.67 11.46 -3.80
C TYR A 143 5.70 10.70 -4.69
N ILE A 144 4.44 11.14 -4.85
CA ILE A 144 3.51 10.56 -5.83
C ILE A 144 4.07 10.69 -7.25
N ASP A 145 4.58 11.86 -7.62
CA ASP A 145 5.20 12.09 -8.94
C ASP A 145 6.44 11.19 -9.14
N ALA A 146 7.25 10.99 -8.11
CA ALA A 146 8.38 10.06 -8.16
C ALA A 146 7.92 8.60 -8.36
N MET A 147 6.93 8.14 -7.58
CA MET A 147 6.35 6.80 -7.73
C MET A 147 5.70 6.58 -9.11
N LEU A 148 5.10 7.62 -9.71
CA LEU A 148 4.58 7.56 -11.08
C LEU A 148 5.69 7.37 -12.11
N ARG A 149 6.81 8.12 -11.99
CA ARG A 149 7.98 7.96 -12.87
C ARG A 149 8.60 6.58 -12.76
N GLU A 150 8.63 6.03 -11.55
CA GLU A 150 9.16 4.69 -11.26
C GLU A 150 8.19 3.55 -11.62
N GLY A 151 6.99 3.85 -12.13
CA GLY A 151 6.01 2.85 -12.55
C GLY A 151 5.34 2.11 -11.39
N MET A 152 5.35 2.67 -10.18
CA MET A 152 4.76 2.02 -8.98
C MET A 152 3.24 2.12 -8.92
N PHE A 153 2.64 3.00 -9.72
CA PHE A 153 1.19 3.10 -9.86
C PHE A 153 0.74 2.34 -11.11
N SER A 154 0.14 1.17 -10.90
CA SER A 154 -0.56 0.44 -11.95
C SER A 154 -1.83 1.16 -12.39
N ASP A 155 -2.34 0.86 -13.58
CA ASP A 155 -3.60 1.46 -14.06
C ASP A 155 -4.80 0.99 -13.23
N VAL A 156 -4.73 -0.21 -12.67
CA VAL A 156 -5.71 -0.74 -11.71
C VAL A 156 -5.72 0.12 -10.44
N LEU A 157 -4.55 0.43 -9.86
CA LEU A 157 -4.44 1.27 -8.67
C LEU A 157 -4.92 2.72 -8.92
N LYS A 158 -4.55 3.30 -10.07
CA LYS A 158 -5.01 4.64 -10.48
C LYS A 158 -6.53 4.68 -10.59
N THR A 159 -7.10 3.71 -11.32
CA THR A 159 -8.55 3.60 -11.51
C THR A 159 -9.27 3.44 -10.18
N TRP A 160 -8.75 2.58 -9.29
CA TRP A 160 -9.27 2.41 -7.95
C TRP A 160 -9.33 3.73 -7.18
N GLY A 161 -8.24 4.49 -7.16
CA GLY A 161 -8.18 5.79 -6.50
C GLY A 161 -9.19 6.80 -7.02
N GLU A 162 -9.34 6.90 -8.34
CA GLU A 162 -10.33 7.79 -8.95
C GLU A 162 -11.77 7.39 -8.60
N LEU A 163 -12.07 6.08 -8.60
CA LEU A 163 -13.39 5.57 -8.23
C LEU A 163 -13.68 5.80 -6.75
N ALA A 164 -12.70 5.55 -5.88
CA ALA A 164 -12.78 5.79 -4.45
C ALA A 164 -13.20 7.24 -4.14
N VAL A 165 -12.50 8.21 -4.73
CA VAL A 165 -12.79 9.64 -4.59
C VAL A 165 -14.15 10.00 -5.17
N LYS A 166 -14.42 9.66 -6.44
CA LYS A 166 -15.70 9.97 -7.11
C LYS A 166 -16.90 9.37 -6.39
N SER A 167 -16.74 8.19 -5.80
CA SER A 167 -17.82 7.53 -5.06
C SER A 167 -18.15 8.21 -3.74
N SER A 168 -17.27 9.07 -3.25
CA SER A 168 -17.40 9.81 -1.97
C SER A 168 -17.79 11.26 -2.19
N ASP A 169 -18.19 11.61 -3.42
CA ASP A 169 -18.60 12.96 -3.77
C ASP A 169 -19.81 13.42 -2.94
N GLY A 170 -19.76 14.65 -2.43
CA GLY A 170 -20.73 15.20 -1.49
C GLY A 170 -20.51 14.84 -0.01
N LEU A 171 -19.44 14.13 0.33
CA LEU A 171 -19.05 13.85 1.72
C LEU A 171 -17.86 14.71 2.16
N GLU A 172 -17.75 14.96 3.46
CA GLU A 172 -16.69 15.80 4.03
C GLU A 172 -15.33 15.08 4.05
N SER A 173 -15.32 13.74 4.19
CA SER A 173 -14.08 12.98 4.39
C SER A 173 -14.08 11.55 3.86
N ILE A 174 -12.89 11.08 3.49
CA ILE A 174 -12.54 9.68 3.22
C ILE A 174 -11.57 9.15 4.28
N MET A 175 -11.86 7.97 4.83
CA MET A 175 -10.90 7.20 5.64
C MET A 175 -10.32 6.02 4.84
N THR A 176 -9.00 5.92 4.76
CA THR A 176 -8.27 4.83 4.07
C THR A 176 -7.71 3.79 5.04
N ASN A 177 -7.74 2.52 4.65
CA ASN A 177 -7.43 1.39 5.55
C ASN A 177 -5.97 0.94 5.53
N GLY A 178 -5.31 1.03 4.36
CA GLY A 178 -3.88 0.74 4.21
C GLY A 178 -3.14 1.78 3.39
N MET A 179 -1.83 1.64 3.30
CA MET A 179 -0.97 2.57 2.54
C MET A 179 -1.34 2.62 1.05
N GLN A 180 -1.68 1.46 0.46
CA GLN A 180 -2.15 1.37 -0.94
C GLN A 180 -3.41 2.21 -1.20
N ASP A 181 -4.38 2.16 -0.30
CA ASP A 181 -5.63 2.91 -0.42
C ASP A 181 -5.36 4.42 -0.33
N LEU A 182 -4.50 4.81 0.62
CA LEU A 182 -4.06 6.18 0.78
C LEU A 182 -3.36 6.69 -0.47
N LEU A 183 -2.40 5.94 -1.00
CA LEU A 183 -1.67 6.28 -2.22
C LEU A 183 -2.61 6.49 -3.40
N ALA A 184 -3.55 5.57 -3.61
CA ALA A 184 -4.52 5.66 -4.71
C ALA A 184 -5.44 6.89 -4.58
N VAL A 185 -6.00 7.10 -3.39
CA VAL A 185 -6.90 8.25 -3.10
C VAL A 185 -6.14 9.57 -3.25
N ARG A 186 -4.93 9.68 -2.69
CA ARG A 186 -4.13 10.90 -2.78
C ARG A 186 -3.60 11.15 -4.19
N TYR A 187 -3.30 10.11 -4.96
CA TYR A 187 -3.06 10.26 -6.40
C TYR A 187 -4.25 10.91 -7.11
N ALA A 188 -5.47 10.40 -6.90
CA ALA A 188 -6.67 10.95 -7.51
C ALA A 188 -6.93 12.41 -7.08
N GLN A 189 -6.69 12.74 -5.82
CA GLN A 189 -6.90 14.08 -5.29
C GLN A 189 -5.82 15.08 -5.75
N GLN A 190 -4.54 14.73 -5.63
CA GLN A 190 -3.43 15.67 -5.84
C GLN A 190 -2.93 15.74 -7.28
N ILE A 191 -3.04 14.64 -8.04
CA ILE A 191 -2.54 14.56 -9.42
C ILE A 191 -3.70 14.75 -10.41
N LYS A 192 -4.83 14.08 -10.17
CA LYS A 192 -6.01 14.19 -11.04
C LYS A 192 -6.95 15.32 -10.66
N ASN A 193 -6.70 16.00 -9.54
CA ASN A 193 -7.50 17.13 -9.04
C ASN A 193 -8.99 16.78 -8.88
N ILE A 194 -9.29 15.56 -8.44
CA ILE A 194 -10.65 15.11 -8.19
C ILE A 194 -10.99 15.39 -6.73
N SER A 195 -12.07 16.14 -6.48
CA SER A 195 -12.54 16.53 -5.14
C SER A 195 -11.41 17.00 -4.21
N PRO A 196 -10.67 18.07 -4.59
CA PRO A 196 -9.43 18.48 -3.91
C PRO A 196 -9.64 18.90 -2.44
N ASP A 197 -10.85 19.36 -2.10
CA ASP A 197 -11.17 19.86 -0.75
C ASP A 197 -11.60 18.76 0.23
N MET A 198 -11.79 17.53 -0.25
CA MET A 198 -12.21 16.40 0.58
C MET A 198 -11.09 16.00 1.55
N MET A 199 -11.43 15.89 2.84
CA MET A 199 -10.46 15.48 3.85
C MET A 199 -10.12 13.99 3.67
N VAL A 200 -8.83 13.64 3.64
CA VAL A 200 -8.40 12.25 3.59
C VAL A 200 -7.68 11.90 4.88
N ALA A 201 -8.14 10.83 5.52
CA ALA A 201 -7.52 10.23 6.68
C ALA A 201 -6.99 8.84 6.33
N ASN A 202 -6.01 8.38 7.10
CA ASN A 202 -5.49 7.02 6.98
C ASN A 202 -5.31 6.39 8.35
N LYS A 203 -5.88 5.19 8.52
CA LYS A 203 -5.84 4.47 9.78
C LYS A 203 -4.42 4.12 10.23
N PHE A 204 -3.53 3.78 9.31
CA PHE A 204 -2.15 3.43 9.67
C PHE A 204 -1.38 4.64 10.18
N VAL A 205 -1.47 5.76 9.47
CA VAL A 205 -0.90 7.05 9.88
C VAL A 205 -1.48 7.54 11.21
N GLN A 206 -2.77 7.30 11.44
CA GLN A 206 -3.44 7.66 12.69
C GLN A 206 -2.91 6.90 13.92
N LYS A 207 -2.29 5.73 13.75
CA LYS A 207 -1.60 5.02 14.85
C LYS A 207 -0.29 5.68 15.26
N CYS A 208 0.20 6.65 14.49
CA CYS A 208 1.44 7.38 14.77
C CYS A 208 1.28 8.41 15.89
N GLY A 209 0.10 8.52 16.49
CA GLY A 209 -0.09 9.28 17.72
C GLY A 209 0.09 10.79 17.56
N LEU A 210 0.04 11.30 16.32
CA LEU A 210 0.35 12.69 16.00
C LEU A 210 -0.70 13.68 16.53
N SER A 211 -1.90 13.18 16.89
CA SER A 211 -2.88 13.86 17.74
C SER A 211 -3.76 12.86 18.50
N GLU A 212 -4.40 13.29 19.60
CA GLU A 212 -5.35 12.46 20.37
C GLU A 212 -6.55 12.03 19.53
N GLU A 213 -7.04 12.92 18.66
CA GLU A 213 -8.16 12.66 17.74
C GLU A 213 -7.76 11.63 16.69
N ALA A 214 -6.59 11.77 16.05
CA ALA A 214 -6.05 10.77 15.12
C ALA A 214 -5.91 9.40 15.80
N SER A 215 -5.42 9.38 17.04
CA SER A 215 -5.24 8.15 17.82
C SER A 215 -6.55 7.42 18.14
N ALA A 216 -7.64 8.17 18.38
CA ALA A 216 -8.96 7.60 18.63
C ALA A 216 -9.53 6.90 17.38
N PHE A 217 -9.29 7.45 16.19
CA PHE A 217 -9.68 6.82 14.92
C PHE A 217 -8.77 5.63 14.53
N GLY A 218 -7.47 5.68 14.79
CA GLY A 218 -6.52 4.61 14.47
C GLY A 218 -6.76 3.28 15.20
N ARG A 219 -7.47 3.33 16.35
CA ARG A 219 -7.90 2.16 17.14
C ARG A 219 -9.13 1.45 16.58
N LEU A 220 -9.87 2.07 15.66
CA LEU A 220 -11.07 1.48 15.07
C LEU A 220 -10.68 0.42 14.01
N TRP A 221 -11.03 -0.84 14.26
CA TRP A 221 -10.91 -1.88 13.23
C TRP A 221 -12.10 -1.83 12.28
N PHE A 222 -11.91 -1.19 11.12
CA PHE A 222 -12.81 -1.36 9.99
C PHE A 222 -12.61 -2.73 9.36
N ALA A 223 -13.27 -3.75 9.93
CA ALA A 223 -13.54 -4.97 9.17
C ALA A 223 -14.27 -4.56 7.88
N PRO A 224 -13.98 -5.20 6.73
CA PRO A 224 -14.82 -5.13 5.52
C PRO A 224 -16.31 -5.42 5.80
N THR A 225 -16.59 -6.05 6.95
CA THR A 225 -17.89 -6.33 7.56
C THR A 225 -18.08 -5.58 8.88
N LEU A 226 -17.82 -4.27 8.93
CA LEU A 226 -18.02 -3.56 10.20
C LEU A 226 -19.49 -3.53 10.58
N GLU A 227 -19.72 -3.88 11.84
CA GLU A 227 -20.98 -3.84 12.53
C GLU A 227 -21.62 -2.45 12.37
N LYS A 228 -22.83 -2.44 11.79
CA LYS A 228 -23.71 -1.28 11.54
C LYS A 228 -23.69 -0.22 12.66
N ASN A 229 -23.47 -0.66 13.89
CA ASN A 229 -23.55 0.13 15.11
C ASN A 229 -22.37 1.10 15.29
N VAL A 230 -21.20 0.80 14.71
CA VAL A 230 -19.97 1.60 14.89
C VAL A 230 -19.89 2.78 13.91
N ILE A 231 -20.42 2.61 12.68
CA ILE A 231 -20.32 3.62 11.60
C ILE A 231 -21.57 4.52 11.56
N SER A 232 -22.73 4.02 12.02
CA SER A 232 -24.03 4.73 12.00
C SER A 232 -23.99 6.20 12.51
N PRO A 233 -23.22 6.55 13.56
CA PRO A 233 -23.14 7.95 14.00
C PRO A 233 -22.39 8.89 13.04
N PHE A 234 -21.56 8.34 12.15
CA PHE A 234 -20.65 9.08 11.27
C PHE A 234 -21.02 9.00 9.78
N SER A 235 -21.92 8.09 9.39
CA SER A 235 -22.26 7.80 7.98
C SER A 235 -22.82 8.99 7.20
N ALA A 236 -23.35 10.01 7.88
CA ALA A 236 -23.80 11.25 7.25
C ALA A 236 -22.65 12.19 6.80
N ARG A 237 -21.42 11.99 7.30
CA ARG A 237 -20.27 12.91 7.10
C ARG A 237 -18.97 12.21 6.69
N LEU A 238 -18.85 10.91 6.94
CA LEU A 238 -17.64 10.11 6.72
C LEU A 238 -17.94 8.94 5.79
N LYS A 239 -17.11 8.77 4.76
CA LYS A 239 -17.05 7.52 4.01
C LYS A 239 -15.72 6.82 4.22
N VAL A 240 -15.81 5.55 4.55
CA VAL A 240 -14.64 4.69 4.69
C VAL A 240 -14.40 4.03 3.33
N VAL A 241 -13.18 4.16 2.81
CA VAL A 241 -12.80 3.64 1.50
C VAL A 241 -11.52 2.82 1.58
N GLY A 242 -11.45 1.80 0.73
CA GLY A 242 -10.31 0.92 0.60
C GLY A 242 -10.69 -0.41 -0.02
N ILE A 243 -9.68 -1.24 -0.17
CA ILE A 243 -9.78 -2.51 -0.85
C ILE A 243 -10.72 -3.42 -0.06
N GLY A 244 -11.94 -3.62 -0.59
CA GLY A 244 -12.95 -4.51 -0.06
C GLY A 244 -14.11 -3.95 0.77
N PHE A 245 -14.47 -2.67 0.67
CA PHE A 245 -15.64 -2.17 1.43
C PHE A 245 -16.98 -2.69 0.92
N ALA A 246 -17.85 -2.98 1.89
CA ALA A 246 -19.27 -3.17 1.69
C ALA A 246 -19.96 -1.82 1.46
N PHE A 247 -20.79 -1.77 0.41
CA PHE A 247 -21.72 -0.67 0.20
C PHE A 247 -22.92 -0.85 1.11
N GLU A 248 -23.51 0.25 1.58
CA GLU A 248 -24.78 0.17 2.31
C GLU A 248 -25.88 -0.36 1.37
N SER A 249 -26.56 -1.44 1.76
CA SER A 249 -27.74 -1.93 1.07
C SER A 249 -28.99 -1.53 1.86
N PRO A 250 -30.03 -0.94 1.22
CA PRO A 250 -30.19 -0.67 -0.21
C PRO A 250 -29.60 0.67 -0.71
N ALA A 251 -29.08 1.50 0.20
CA ALA A 251 -28.59 2.86 -0.05
C ALA A 251 -27.21 2.85 -0.76
N GLY A 252 -27.21 2.96 -2.10
CA GLY A 252 -25.97 2.94 -2.89
C GLY A 252 -25.94 1.85 -3.96
N SER A 253 -27.05 1.13 -4.16
CA SER A 253 -27.25 0.13 -5.24
C SER A 253 -26.89 0.66 -6.64
N ASN A 254 -27.28 1.89 -6.98
CA ASN A 254 -26.89 2.49 -8.26
C ASN A 254 -25.37 2.78 -8.35
N LEU A 255 -24.75 3.21 -7.25
CA LEU A 255 -23.31 3.48 -7.19
C LEU A 255 -22.48 2.19 -7.23
N MET A 256 -22.93 1.14 -6.54
CA MET A 256 -22.39 -0.22 -6.64
C MET A 256 -22.35 -0.68 -8.10
N LYS A 257 -23.49 -0.57 -8.78
CA LYS A 257 -23.65 -0.97 -10.18
C LYS A 257 -22.70 -0.20 -11.09
N GLN A 258 -22.64 1.12 -10.95
CA GLN A 258 -21.72 1.95 -11.73
C GLN A 258 -20.25 1.64 -11.45
N THR A 259 -19.90 1.39 -10.19
CA THR A 259 -18.54 1.00 -9.79
C THR A 259 -18.16 -0.33 -10.41
N ALA A 260 -19.05 -1.33 -10.37
CA ALA A 260 -18.84 -2.63 -11.00
C ALA A 260 -18.64 -2.52 -12.51
N ILE A 261 -19.48 -1.75 -13.21
CA ILE A 261 -19.34 -1.51 -14.65
C ILE A 261 -17.98 -0.88 -14.98
N ARG A 262 -17.54 0.11 -14.18
CA ARG A 262 -16.24 0.77 -14.41
C ARG A 262 -15.05 -0.16 -14.13
N ILE A 263 -15.15 -1.02 -13.11
CA ILE A 263 -14.14 -2.06 -12.85
C ILE A 263 -14.07 -3.05 -14.03
N LEU A 264 -15.23 -3.49 -14.53
CA LEU A 264 -15.33 -4.41 -15.66
C LEU A 264 -14.86 -3.81 -16.99
N GLN A 265 -14.91 -2.48 -17.12
CA GLN A 265 -14.31 -1.72 -18.21
C GLN A 265 -12.82 -1.43 -17.99
N GLY A 266 -12.29 -1.75 -16.81
CA GLY A 266 -10.94 -1.44 -16.37
C GLY A 266 -9.87 -2.41 -16.88
N SER A 267 -8.63 -2.07 -16.54
CA SER A 267 -7.40 -2.71 -17.02
C SER A 267 -7.18 -4.12 -16.49
N VAL A 268 -6.48 -4.95 -17.28
CA VAL A 268 -6.00 -6.30 -16.94
C VAL A 268 -4.99 -6.23 -15.79
N SER A 269 -4.97 -7.23 -14.91
CA SER A 269 -3.97 -7.32 -13.83
C SER A 269 -2.55 -7.47 -14.42
N GLN A 270 -1.60 -6.62 -14.00
CA GLN A 270 -0.21 -6.66 -14.49
C GLN A 270 0.78 -7.16 -13.46
N THR A 271 0.42 -7.05 -12.18
CA THR A 271 1.29 -7.35 -11.05
C THR A 271 0.56 -8.15 -9.98
N PRO A 272 1.28 -8.82 -9.05
CA PRO A 272 0.67 -9.42 -7.86
C PRO A 272 -0.12 -8.42 -7.00
N ALA A 273 0.25 -7.12 -7.06
CA ALA A 273 -0.53 -6.00 -6.51
C ALA A 273 -1.95 -5.96 -7.06
N ASP A 274 -2.01 -6.01 -8.39
CA ASP A 274 -3.24 -5.85 -9.16
C ASP A 274 -4.11 -7.07 -8.96
N GLN A 275 -3.53 -8.26 -9.00
CA GLN A 275 -4.23 -9.51 -8.69
C GLN A 275 -4.89 -9.41 -7.33
N GLY A 276 -4.14 -9.02 -6.31
CA GLY A 276 -4.67 -8.81 -4.97
C GLY A 276 -5.78 -7.77 -4.87
N LEU A 277 -5.62 -6.65 -5.57
CA LEU A 277 -6.63 -5.61 -5.64
C LEU A 277 -7.91 -6.15 -6.31
N VAL A 278 -7.75 -6.90 -7.40
CA VAL A 278 -8.85 -7.55 -8.10
C VAL A 278 -9.53 -8.60 -7.23
N SER A 279 -8.80 -9.45 -6.49
CA SER A 279 -9.43 -10.43 -5.58
C SER A 279 -10.32 -9.73 -4.55
N SER A 280 -9.94 -8.53 -4.10
CA SER A 280 -10.74 -7.74 -3.17
C SER A 280 -12.08 -7.26 -3.75
N TYR A 281 -12.26 -7.25 -5.07
CA TYR A 281 -13.58 -6.95 -5.64
C TYR A 281 -14.62 -8.03 -5.28
N GLY A 282 -14.21 -9.18 -4.74
CA GLY A 282 -15.11 -10.19 -4.17
C GLY A 282 -16.07 -9.63 -3.11
N TYR A 283 -15.67 -8.57 -2.39
CA TYR A 283 -16.55 -7.90 -1.43
C TYR A 283 -17.67 -7.10 -2.12
N LEU A 284 -17.35 -6.34 -3.18
CA LEU A 284 -18.35 -5.66 -4.01
C LEU A 284 -19.25 -6.67 -4.73
N GLN A 285 -18.68 -7.76 -5.24
CA GLN A 285 -19.42 -8.84 -5.88
C GLN A 285 -20.49 -9.42 -4.95
N LYS A 286 -20.12 -9.70 -3.69
CA LYS A 286 -21.06 -10.18 -2.67
C LYS A 286 -22.15 -9.14 -2.38
N ALA A 287 -21.80 -7.87 -2.20
CA ALA A 287 -22.76 -6.80 -1.93
C ALA A 287 -23.78 -6.60 -3.07
N LEU A 288 -23.33 -6.67 -4.33
CA LEU A 288 -24.21 -6.64 -5.51
C LEU A 288 -25.21 -7.80 -5.50
N ALA A 289 -24.74 -9.01 -5.19
CA ALA A 289 -25.60 -10.19 -5.10
C ALA A 289 -26.65 -10.06 -3.99
N GLU A 290 -26.25 -9.58 -2.81
CA GLU A 290 -27.14 -9.32 -1.67
C GLU A 290 -28.16 -8.21 -1.95
N ALA A 291 -27.82 -7.25 -2.82
CA ALA A 291 -28.72 -6.19 -3.28
C ALA A 291 -29.64 -6.61 -4.45
N GLY A 292 -29.57 -7.87 -4.91
CA GLY A 292 -30.34 -8.36 -6.06
C GLY A 292 -29.83 -7.90 -7.43
N ILE A 293 -28.62 -7.33 -7.50
CA ILE A 293 -27.97 -6.86 -8.73
C ILE A 293 -27.12 -8.01 -9.29
N ILE A 294 -27.81 -9.04 -9.80
CA ILE A 294 -27.20 -10.34 -10.12
C ILE A 294 -26.25 -10.27 -11.32
N THR A 295 -26.61 -9.56 -12.39
CA THR A 295 -25.81 -9.53 -13.63
C THR A 295 -24.40 -8.97 -13.41
N GLU A 296 -24.29 -7.80 -12.78
CA GLU A 296 -23.00 -7.19 -12.48
C GLU A 296 -22.22 -8.01 -11.45
N ALA A 297 -22.89 -8.64 -10.47
CA ALA A 297 -22.23 -9.55 -9.53
C ALA A 297 -21.57 -10.74 -10.23
N GLU A 298 -22.27 -11.38 -11.16
CA GLU A 298 -21.73 -12.52 -11.92
C GLU A 298 -20.59 -12.12 -12.86
N GLN A 299 -20.70 -10.97 -13.53
CA GLN A 299 -19.63 -10.45 -14.38
C GLN A 299 -18.39 -10.11 -13.56
N LEU A 300 -18.58 -9.46 -12.41
CA LEU A 300 -17.48 -9.13 -11.51
C LEU A 300 -16.84 -10.39 -10.94
N LYS A 301 -17.63 -11.43 -10.62
CA LYS A 301 -17.11 -12.74 -10.23
C LYS A 301 -16.21 -13.34 -11.31
N LYS A 302 -16.65 -13.34 -12.58
CA LYS A 302 -15.83 -13.86 -13.70
C LYS A 302 -14.54 -13.08 -13.88
N TYR A 303 -14.57 -11.76 -13.71
CA TYR A 303 -13.38 -10.92 -13.75
C TYR A 303 -12.41 -11.26 -12.60
N ILE A 304 -12.92 -11.40 -11.37
CA ILE A 304 -12.12 -11.80 -10.20
C ILE A 304 -11.49 -13.18 -10.40
N ASP A 305 -12.27 -14.15 -10.86
CA ASP A 305 -11.80 -15.54 -11.08
C ASP A 305 -10.75 -15.61 -12.20
N LYS A 306 -10.68 -14.61 -13.09
CA LYS A 306 -9.72 -14.54 -14.20
C LYS A 306 -8.46 -13.75 -13.85
N GLU A 307 -8.61 -12.65 -13.14
CA GLU A 307 -7.58 -11.63 -12.97
C GLU A 307 -7.10 -11.49 -11.51
N GLY A 308 -7.81 -12.11 -10.56
CA GLY A 308 -7.60 -11.98 -9.12
C GLY A 308 -6.81 -13.11 -8.49
N MET A 309 -6.74 -14.29 -9.11
CA MET A 309 -5.85 -15.43 -8.79
C MET A 309 -5.76 -16.39 -9.98
#